data_AF-A0AAV5MU28-F1
#
_entry.id   AF-A0AAV5MU28-F1
#
_cell.length_a   1.000
_cell.length_b   1.000
_cell.length_c   1.000
_cell.angle_alpha   90.00
_cell.angle_beta   90.00
_cell.angle_gamma   90.00
#
_symmetry.space_group_name_H-M   'P 1'
#
loop_
_entity.id
_entity.type
_entity.pdbx_description
1 polymer ?
#
loop_
_entity_poly.entity_id
_entity_poly.type
_entity_poly.pdbx_seq_one_letter_code
_entity_poly.pdbx_strand_id
1 'polypeptide(L)' 'MLFMAICIYCFVRRKIKGTGRRSYRSSSFFVNSLNRKDEIDKNDSSTDLPFFNLSTIAAATNNFSLENKLGEGGFGSVYK' A
#
# COMPACT_ATOMS: atom_id res chain seq x y z
N MET A 1 -32.18 -4.63 -23.13
CA MET A 1 -31.66 -5.99 -22.89
C MET A 1 -30.13 -6.03 -22.89
N LEU A 2 -29.46 -5.73 -24.02
CA LEU A 2 -27.99 -5.78 -24.15
C LEU A 2 -27.22 -4.81 -23.23
N PHE A 3 -27.69 -3.57 -23.07
CA PHE A 3 -27.06 -2.61 -22.16
C PHE A 3 -27.04 -3.10 -20.70
N MET A 4 -28.13 -3.70 -20.23
CA MET A 4 -28.22 -4.25 -18.87
C MET A 4 -27.25 -5.43 -18.69
N ALA A 5 -27.09 -6.29 -19.70
CA ALA A 5 -26.12 -7.39 -19.66
C ALA A 5 -24.67 -6.89 -19.62
N ILE A 6 -24.34 -5.83 -20.38
CA ILE A 6 -23.02 -5.19 -20.36
C ILE A 6 -22.78 -4.52 -18.99
N CYS A 7 -23.77 -3.83 -18.43
CA CYS A 7 -23.68 -3.22 -17.10
C CYS A 7 -23.41 -4.27 -16.01
N ILE A 8 -24.14 -5.39 -16.02
CA ILE A 8 -23.97 -6.49 -15.05
C ILE A 8 -22.59 -7.14 -15.22
N TYR A 9 -22.18 -7.42 -16.46
CA TYR A 9 -20.86 -8.00 -16.74
C TYR A 9 -19.71 -7.08 -16.28
N CYS A 10 -19.79 -5.79 -16.57
CA CYS A 10 -18.82 -4.79 -16.11
C CYS A 10 -18.80 -4.68 -14.58
N PHE A 11 -19.96 -4.76 -13.93
CA PHE A 11 -20.09 -4.71 -12.48
C PHE A 11 -19.47 -5.95 -11.80
N VAL A 12 -19.74 -7.15 -12.33
CA VAL A 12 -19.14 -8.40 -11.85
C VAL A 12 -17.63 -8.40 -12.07
N ARG A 13 -17.14 -7.98 -13.25
CA ARG A 13 -15.70 -7.86 -13.53
C ARG A 13 -15.00 -6.82 -12.65
N ARG A 14 -15.67 -5.71 -12.32
CA ARG A 14 -15.14 -4.71 -11.38
C ARG A 14 -15.04 -5.27 -9.96
N LYS A 15 -16.01 -6.08 -9.53
CA LYS A 15 -16.00 -6.69 -8.19
C LYS A 15 -14.93 -7.79 -8.04
N ILE A 16 -14.60 -8.52 -9.12
CA ILE A 16 -13.58 -9.59 -9.10
C ILE A 16 -12.15 -9.05 -8.97
N LYS A 17 -11.89 -7.78 -9.33
CA LYS A 17 -10.60 -7.12 -9.08
C LYS A 17 -10.52 -6.38 -7.73
N GLY A 18 -11.58 -6.45 -6.92
CA GLY A 18 -11.69 -5.77 -5.61
C GLY A 18 -11.09 -6.53 -4.43
N THR A 19 -10.70 -7.79 -4.59
CA THR A 19 -9.79 -8.43 -3.63
C THR A 19 -8.39 -8.12 -4.08
N GLY A 20 -7.83 -7.03 -3.55
CA GLY A 20 -6.39 -6.87 -3.46
C GLY A 20 -5.85 -8.13 -2.80
N ARG A 21 -5.40 -9.08 -3.63
CA ARG A 21 -4.41 -10.06 -3.23
C ARG A 21 -3.18 -9.23 -2.92
N ARG A 22 -3.13 -8.74 -1.68
CA ARG A 22 -1.93 -8.19 -1.10
C ARG A 22 -0.89 -9.28 -1.24
N SER A 23 -0.02 -9.05 -2.20
CA SER A 23 1.29 -9.65 -2.28
C SER A 23 2.04 -9.30 -1.00
N TYR A 24 1.77 -10.04 0.08
CA TYR A 24 2.68 -10.17 1.23
C TYR A 24 3.85 -11.11 0.89
N ARG A 25 3.99 -11.52 -0.38
CA ARG A 25 5.13 -12.32 -0.84
C ARG A 25 6.22 -11.47 -1.47
N SER A 26 5.89 -10.32 -2.07
CA SER A 26 6.90 -9.43 -2.67
C SER A 26 7.57 -8.49 -1.66
N SER A 27 6.92 -8.19 -0.54
CA SER A 27 7.47 -7.33 0.53
C SER A 27 8.60 -8.00 1.31
N SER A 28 8.61 -9.34 1.41
CA SER A 28 9.68 -10.07 2.12
C SER A 28 11.07 -9.77 1.57
N PHE A 29 11.21 -9.60 0.25
CA PHE A 29 12.49 -9.25 -0.39
C PHE A 29 12.94 -7.82 -0.08
N PHE A 30 12.02 -6.84 -0.08
CA PHE A 30 12.35 -5.44 0.22
C PHE A 30 12.56 -5.19 1.72
N VAL A 31 11.76 -5.81 2.60
CA VAL A 31 11.88 -5.70 4.06
C VAL A 31 13.21 -6.30 4.54
N ASN A 32 13.63 -7.43 3.97
CA ASN A 32 14.91 -8.03 4.33
C ASN A 32 16.12 -7.19 3.88
N SER A 33 15.96 -6.35 2.84
CA SER A 33 17.02 -5.44 2.38
C SER A 33 17.15 -4.18 3.24
N LEU A 34 16.08 -3.73 3.91
CA LEU A 34 16.12 -2.59 4.84
C LEU A 34 16.64 -2.98 6.22
N ASN A 35 16.39 -4.23 6.64
CA ASN A 35 16.93 -4.78 7.89
C ASN A 35 18.47 -4.94 7.90
N ARG A 36 19.14 -4.68 6.76
CA ARG A 36 20.61 -4.64 6.64
C ARG A 36 21.19 -3.23 6.72
N LYS A 37 20.36 -2.20 6.90
CA LYS A 37 20.75 -0.78 6.89
C LYS A 37 20.44 -0.04 8.20
N ASP A 38 20.38 -0.74 9.32
CA ASP A 38 20.40 -0.12 10.66
C ASP A 38 21.81 0.41 11.05
N GLU A 39 22.74 0.42 10.08
CA GLU A 39 24.09 0.98 10.22
C GLU A 39 24.39 1.94 9.05
N ILE A 40 23.44 2.80 8.67
CA ILE A 40 23.76 4.02 7.92
C ILE A 40 23.56 5.22 8.82
N ASP A 41 24.68 5.52 9.45
CA ASP A 41 25.23 6.83 9.76
C ASP A 41 24.27 8.02 9.67
N LYS A 42 24.10 8.64 10.83
CA LYS A 42 23.41 9.91 11.04
C LYS A 42 24.28 11.05 10.55
N ASN A 43 24.54 11.18 9.25
CA ASN A 43 25.06 12.43 8.72
C ASN A 43 24.93 12.50 7.19
N ASP A 44 23.99 13.30 6.69
CA ASP A 44 24.36 14.51 5.95
C ASP A 44 23.12 15.26 5.43
N SER A 45 22.90 16.41 6.07
CA SER A 45 22.48 17.69 5.48
C SER A 45 21.31 17.72 4.48
N SER A 46 20.23 18.42 4.87
CA SER A 46 19.27 19.19 4.04
C SER A 46 17.80 18.77 3.99
N THR A 47 17.31 17.91 4.88
CA THR A 47 15.85 17.67 4.96
C THR A 47 15.36 17.66 6.39
N ASP A 48 14.60 18.69 6.77
CA ASP A 48 13.79 18.77 8.01
C ASP A 48 12.65 17.72 8.05
N LEU A 49 12.76 16.63 7.28
CA LEU A 49 11.74 15.60 7.19
C LEU A 49 12.01 14.49 8.20
N PRO A 50 11.03 14.15 9.05
CA PRO A 50 11.16 13.03 9.96
C PRO A 50 11.23 11.71 9.17
N PHE A 51 12.24 10.91 9.48
CA PHE A 51 12.35 9.54 9.00
C PHE A 51 11.54 8.60 9.89
N PHE A 52 10.74 7.74 9.28
CA PHE A 52 9.95 6.72 9.99
C PHE A 52 10.35 5.32 9.54
N ASN A 53 10.50 4.42 10.51
CA ASN A 53 10.65 3.00 10.23
C ASN A 53 9.37 2.44 9.60
N LEU A 54 9.53 1.50 8.68
CA LEU A 54 8.40 0.85 8.03
C LEU A 54 7.48 0.12 9.03
N SER A 55 8.05 -0.41 10.12
CA SER A 55 7.30 -1.02 11.22
C SER A 55 6.35 -0.02 11.87
N THR A 56 6.79 1.23 12.08
CA THR A 56 5.97 2.31 12.62
C THR A 56 4.81 2.67 11.68
N ILE A 57 5.08 2.78 10.39
CA ILE A 57 4.05 3.07 9.37
C ILE A 57 3.05 1.91 9.26
N ALA A 58 3.54 0.67 9.30
CA ALA A 58 2.69 -0.52 9.30
C ALA A 58 1.80 -0.56 10.54
N ALA A 59 2.34 -0.28 11.73
CA ALA A 59 1.54 -0.23 12.95
C ALA A 59 0.45 0.87 12.90
N ALA A 60 0.81 2.08 12.46
CA ALA A 60 -0.14 3.20 12.34
C ALA A 60 -1.31 2.88 11.39
N THR A 61 -1.02 2.24 10.26
CA THR A 61 -2.03 1.90 9.24
C THR A 61 -2.76 0.58 9.52
N ASN A 62 -2.55 -0.05 10.69
CA ASN A 62 -3.01 -1.41 11.02
C ASN A 62 -2.65 -2.42 9.91
N ASN A 63 -1.36 -2.50 9.63
CA ASN A 63 -0.76 -3.28 8.56
C ASN A 63 -1.40 -3.00 7.19
N PHE A 64 -1.63 -1.71 6.93
CA PHE A 64 -2.35 -1.18 5.77
C PHE A 64 -3.78 -1.73 5.61
N SER A 65 -4.51 -2.03 6.68
CA SER A 65 -5.88 -2.58 6.59
C SER A 65 -6.77 -1.81 5.59
N LEU A 66 -7.62 -2.53 4.85
CA LEU A 66 -8.56 -1.89 3.92
C LEU A 66 -9.55 -0.96 4.63
N GLU A 67 -9.84 -1.22 5.91
CA GLU A 67 -10.67 -0.36 6.76
C GLU A 67 -10.02 1.01 7.01
N ASN A 68 -8.70 1.09 6.90
CA ASN A 68 -7.93 2.33 7.03
C ASN A 68 -7.63 2.97 5.67
N LYS A 69 -8.05 2.38 4.55
CA LYS A 69 -7.88 2.99 3.23
C LYS A 69 -8.86 4.15 3.05
N LEU A 70 -8.34 5.34 2.82
CA LEU A 70 -9.11 6.55 2.52
C LEU A 70 -9.50 6.62 1.04
N GLY A 71 -8.65 6.12 0.14
CA GLY A 71 -8.92 6.14 -1.30
C GLY A 71 -7.76 5.65 -2.15
N GLU A 72 -7.97 5.65 -3.47
CA GLU A 72 -6.96 5.36 -4.49
C GLU A 72 -7.19 6.22 -5.74
N GLY A 73 -6.13 6.79 -6.29
CA GLY A 73 -6.16 7.64 -7.48
C GLY A 73 -4.77 7.89 -8.05
N GLY A 74 -4.56 9.04 -8.70
CA GLY A 74 -3.25 9.40 -9.28
C GLY A 74 -2.09 9.49 -8.27
N PHE A 75 -2.40 9.62 -6.98
CA PHE A 75 -1.44 9.62 -5.88
C PHE A 75 -1.15 8.23 -5.31
N GLY A 76 -1.79 7.17 -5.83
CA GLY A 76 -1.74 5.83 -5.26
C GLY A 76 -2.76 5.63 -4.14
N SER A 77 -2.55 4.61 -3.31
CA SER A 77 -3.43 4.30 -2.17
C SER A 77 -3.09 5.18 -0.96
N VAL A 78 -4.11 5.80 -0.36
CA VAL A 78 -3.98 6.65 0.83
C VAL A 78 -4.60 5.95 2.03
N TYR A 79 -3.91 5.95 3.18
CA TYR A 79 -4.36 5.34 4.43
C TYR A 79 -4.39 6.38 5.55
N LYS A 80 -5.29 6.23 6.51
CA LYS A 80 -5.29 6.95 7.79
C LYS A 80 -4.44 6.23 8.83
#